data_AF-A0A416XU08-F1
#
_entry.id   AF-A0A416XU08-F1
#
_cell.length_a   1.000
_cell.length_b   1.000
_cell.length_c   1.000
_cell.angle_alpha   90.00
_cell.angle_beta   90.00
_cell.angle_gamma   90.00
#
_symmetry.space_group_name_H-M   'P 1'
#
loop_
_entity.id
_entity.type
_entity.pdbx_description
1 polymer ?
#
loop_
_entity_poly.entity_id
_entity_poly.type
_entity_poly.pdbx_seq_one_letter_code
_entity_poly.pdbx_strand_id
1 'polypeptide(L)'
;MFKATADSEFLCACFDFTNPEFLAWYEERVKKIVRMGVSVIKTDFSEAVPEDVVFYNGMSGREGHNLLTYLYAKNIYTWMKEICDEHGELPMLWGRSGYVGSHTIPAAWAGDSSSDKASHSAILQAGLGMAMSGVSFWGYDLGGFYNTGYIGNEERPNIEDYLSSVQMGLWMPLSRAHGKTPREPWQYGDMALKEVKKWINFRHRLVPYLYHTACQSHQSGIPMIRPLVMEYPKDPIAKTQNLSYMLGDALLISPGFDRDEYELYLPEGRWQDIESKEVYEGMTFVHIENKAFADGGTSLRVFQKEGTSIPLFAQKEVLHVPAQLWKQEDLEFMTFQKKDVD
;
A
#
# COMPACT_ATOMS: atom_id res chain seq x y z
N MET A 1 -17.63 9.10 28.63
CA MET A 1 -17.86 7.91 27.78
C MET A 1 -18.69 8.33 26.58
N PHE A 2 -18.57 7.66 25.44
CA PHE A 2 -19.23 8.03 24.18
C PHE A 2 -19.62 6.79 23.37
N LYS A 3 -20.46 6.94 22.33
CA LYS A 3 -20.75 5.86 21.38
C LYS A 3 -19.67 5.85 20.29
N ALA A 4 -18.97 4.73 20.13
CA ALA A 4 -17.86 4.63 19.17
C ALA A 4 -18.32 4.68 17.70
N THR A 5 -19.55 4.26 17.42
CA THR A 5 -20.17 4.22 16.10
C THR A 5 -21.64 4.63 16.21
N ALA A 6 -22.26 5.02 15.09
CA ALA A 6 -23.65 5.49 15.05
C ALA A 6 -24.66 4.42 15.52
N ASP A 7 -24.33 3.14 15.31
CA ASP A 7 -25.11 1.96 15.68
C ASP A 7 -24.72 1.37 17.05
N SER A 8 -23.75 1.96 17.76
CA SER A 8 -23.29 1.41 19.04
C SER A 8 -24.36 1.52 20.13
N GLU A 9 -24.68 0.40 20.77
CA GLU A 9 -25.56 0.34 21.94
C GLU A 9 -24.83 0.59 23.26
N PHE A 10 -23.49 0.52 23.26
CA PHE A 10 -22.66 0.64 24.46
C PHE A 10 -21.88 1.96 24.48
N LEU A 11 -21.67 2.46 25.70
CA LEU A 11 -20.75 3.56 25.92
C LEU A 11 -19.33 3.03 26.10
N CYS A 12 -18.37 3.69 25.47
CA CYS A 12 -16.95 3.37 25.54
C CYS A 12 -16.15 4.55 26.13
N ALA A 13 -14.92 4.26 26.58
CA ALA A 13 -13.96 5.25 27.02
C ALA A 13 -12.74 5.24 26.09
N CYS A 14 -12.07 6.39 25.94
CA CYS A 14 -10.78 6.45 25.27
C CYS A 14 -9.68 5.97 26.20
N PHE A 15 -8.72 5.22 25.66
CA PHE A 15 -7.46 4.98 26.34
C PHE A 15 -6.57 6.23 26.24
N ASP A 16 -6.00 6.63 27.37
CA ASP A 16 -5.16 7.82 27.46
C ASP A 16 -3.68 7.44 27.44
N PHE A 17 -3.06 7.56 26.27
CA PHE A 17 -1.63 7.28 26.06
C PHE A 17 -0.70 8.40 26.57
N THR A 18 -1.22 9.39 27.29
CA THR A 18 -0.44 10.39 28.05
C THR A 18 -0.34 10.06 29.53
N ASN A 19 -1.14 9.11 30.03
CA ASN A 19 -1.14 8.68 31.43
C ASN A 19 -0.05 7.61 31.69
N PRO A 20 0.96 7.88 32.54
CA PRO A 20 2.05 6.94 32.79
C PRO A 20 1.59 5.64 33.47
N GLU A 21 0.54 5.67 34.30
CA GLU A 21 0.00 4.46 34.93
C GLU A 21 -0.69 3.56 33.90
N PHE A 22 -1.41 4.16 32.95
CA PHE A 22 -2.03 3.42 31.85
C PHE A 22 -0.96 2.80 30.94
N LEU A 23 0.08 3.55 30.59
CA LEU A 23 1.19 3.05 29.76
C LEU A 23 1.86 1.85 30.42
N ALA A 24 2.21 1.92 31.71
CA ALA A 24 2.81 0.79 32.43
C ALA A 24 1.88 -0.43 32.49
N TRP A 25 0.57 -0.22 32.66
CA TRP A 25 -0.41 -1.30 32.67
C TRP A 25 -0.58 -1.96 31.29
N TYR A 26 -0.53 -1.16 30.22
CA TYR A 26 -0.78 -1.63 28.86
C TYR A 26 0.45 -2.26 28.20
N GLU A 27 1.64 -1.74 28.51
CA GLU A 27 2.94 -2.24 28.08
C GLU A 27 3.07 -3.75 28.29
N GLU A 28 2.87 -4.23 29.52
CA GLU A 28 3.03 -5.65 29.84
C GLU A 28 2.04 -6.54 29.10
N ARG A 29 0.86 -6.01 28.73
CA ARG A 29 -0.13 -6.76 27.94
C ARG A 29 0.30 -6.90 26.49
N VAL A 30 0.85 -5.84 25.91
CA VAL A 30 1.41 -5.84 24.56
C VAL A 30 2.64 -6.74 24.51
N LYS A 31 3.59 -6.57 25.43
CA LYS A 31 4.80 -7.42 25.49
C LYS A 31 4.46 -8.90 25.68
N LYS A 32 3.44 -9.22 26.48
CA LYS A 32 2.98 -10.62 26.64
C LYS A 32 2.56 -11.24 25.31
N ILE A 33 1.79 -10.55 24.47
CA ILE A 33 1.34 -11.12 23.18
C ILE A 33 2.50 -11.23 22.18
N VAL A 34 3.45 -10.30 22.18
CA VAL A 34 4.62 -10.36 21.30
C VAL A 34 5.52 -11.53 21.71
N ARG A 35 5.75 -11.75 23.02
CA ARG A 35 6.47 -12.93 23.55
C ARG A 35 5.78 -14.26 23.22
N MET A 36 4.47 -14.27 22.94
CA MET A 36 3.76 -15.46 22.48
C MET A 36 4.01 -15.76 20.98
N GLY A 37 4.71 -14.89 20.25
CA GLY A 37 5.04 -15.06 18.84
C GLY A 37 4.17 -14.23 17.88
N VAL A 38 3.39 -13.27 18.37
CA VAL A 38 2.66 -12.34 17.48
C VAL A 38 3.64 -11.38 16.82
N SER A 39 3.85 -11.51 15.50
CA SER A 39 4.80 -10.69 14.73
C SER A 39 4.22 -9.34 14.27
N VAL A 40 2.90 -9.21 14.19
CA VAL A 40 2.22 -8.01 13.66
C VAL A 40 1.02 -7.67 14.53
N ILE A 41 0.92 -6.42 14.96
CA ILE A 41 -0.27 -5.88 15.64
C ILE A 41 -0.95 -4.90 14.70
N LYS A 42 -2.25 -5.09 14.43
CA LYS A 42 -3.08 -4.13 13.71
C LYS A 42 -3.71 -3.15 14.70
N THR A 43 -3.32 -1.88 14.64
CA THR A 43 -3.93 -0.81 15.44
C THR A 43 -5.02 -0.13 14.64
N ASP A 44 -6.25 -0.57 14.87
CA ASP A 44 -7.46 0.02 14.29
C ASP A 44 -8.06 1.09 15.23
N PHE A 45 -8.89 1.96 14.67
CA PHE A 45 -9.48 3.12 15.36
C PHE A 45 -8.45 4.12 15.90
N SER A 46 -8.90 5.05 16.77
CA SER A 46 -8.20 6.14 17.48
C SER A 46 -8.64 7.56 17.10
N GLU A 47 -9.53 7.72 16.12
CA GLU A 47 -9.96 9.00 15.56
C GLU A 47 -11.27 9.52 16.18
N ALA A 48 -11.81 8.84 17.18
CA ALA A 48 -13.10 9.16 17.78
C ALA A 48 -12.96 9.89 19.13
N VAL A 49 -11.89 10.68 19.32
CA VAL A 49 -11.65 11.43 20.56
C VAL A 49 -12.72 12.52 20.70
N PRO A 50 -13.58 12.49 21.76
CA PRO A 50 -14.58 13.53 21.98
C PRO A 50 -13.94 14.88 22.32
N GLU A 51 -14.58 15.99 21.95
CA GLU A 51 -14.00 17.33 22.13
C GLU A 51 -13.81 17.74 23.59
N ASP A 52 -14.67 17.24 24.49
CA ASP A 52 -14.77 17.63 25.89
C ASP A 52 -13.93 16.77 26.85
N VAL A 53 -13.17 15.80 26.33
CA VAL A 53 -12.25 15.03 27.16
C VAL A 53 -11.03 15.86 27.58
N VAL A 54 -10.42 15.48 28.70
CA VAL A 54 -9.16 16.04 29.18
C VAL A 54 -8.18 14.88 29.36
N PHE A 55 -7.06 14.95 28.65
CA PHE A 55 -5.95 13.99 28.78
C PHE A 55 -5.21 14.21 30.09
N TYR A 56 -4.50 13.19 30.58
CA TYR A 56 -3.71 13.23 31.81
C TYR A 56 -2.70 14.38 31.82
N ASN A 57 -2.12 14.72 30.66
CA ASN A 57 -1.19 15.85 30.53
C ASN A 57 -1.87 17.23 30.42
N GLY A 58 -3.19 17.31 30.55
CA GLY A 58 -3.97 18.55 30.54
C GLY A 58 -4.45 19.01 29.16
N MET A 59 -4.10 18.33 28.07
CA MET A 59 -4.63 18.66 26.74
C MET A 59 -6.14 18.41 26.68
N SER A 60 -6.85 19.26 25.95
CA SER A 60 -8.24 19.02 25.56
C SER A 60 -8.36 17.94 24.48
N GLY A 61 -9.57 17.42 24.29
CA GLY A 61 -9.91 16.54 23.17
C GLY A 61 -9.50 17.12 21.82
N ARG A 62 -9.71 18.43 21.60
CA ARG A 62 -9.36 19.12 20.35
C ARG A 62 -7.85 19.17 20.09
N GLU A 63 -7.05 19.39 21.14
CA GLU A 63 -5.58 19.41 21.03
C GLU A 63 -5.01 18.00 20.85
N GLY A 64 -5.55 17.03 21.60
CA GLY A 64 -5.05 15.66 21.62
C GLY A 64 -5.59 14.75 20.52
N HIS A 65 -6.65 15.12 19.81
CA HIS A 65 -7.35 14.24 18.84
C HIS A 65 -6.40 13.58 17.85
N ASN A 66 -5.63 14.37 17.08
CA ASN A 66 -4.71 13.82 16.10
C ASN A 66 -3.45 13.21 16.76
N LEU A 67 -2.99 13.78 17.88
CA LEU A 67 -1.81 13.30 18.58
C LEU A 67 -2.02 11.92 19.20
N LEU A 68 -3.24 11.62 19.68
CA LEU A 68 -3.57 10.32 20.27
C LEU A 68 -3.31 9.17 19.31
N THR A 69 -3.66 9.35 18.02
CA THR A 69 -3.46 8.34 16.98
C THR A 69 -1.98 7.93 16.88
N TYR A 70 -1.07 8.90 16.95
CA TYR A 70 0.37 8.67 16.95
C TYR A 70 0.87 8.07 18.27
N LEU A 71 0.42 8.57 19.43
CA LEU A 71 0.84 8.03 20.72
C LEU A 71 0.42 6.57 20.90
N TYR A 72 -0.78 6.22 20.42
CA TYR A 72 -1.27 4.84 20.41
C TYR A 72 -0.34 3.91 19.61
N ALA A 73 -0.08 4.25 18.34
CA ALA A 73 0.80 3.47 17.48
C ALA A 73 2.25 3.44 17.98
N LYS A 74 2.78 4.59 18.41
CA LYS A 74 4.17 4.74 18.87
C LYS A 74 4.48 3.88 20.08
N ASN A 75 3.61 3.90 21.10
CA ASN A 75 3.85 3.13 22.32
C ASN A 75 3.83 1.62 22.02
N ILE A 76 2.81 1.14 21.29
CA ILE A 76 2.75 -0.28 20.90
C ILE A 76 3.97 -0.68 20.07
N TYR A 77 4.32 0.10 19.04
CA TYR A 77 5.47 -0.17 18.20
C TYR A 77 6.77 -0.22 19.00
N THR A 78 6.94 0.69 19.97
CA THR A 78 8.14 0.72 20.84
C THR A 78 8.24 -0.55 21.67
N TRP A 79 7.15 -0.98 22.31
CA TRP A 79 7.15 -2.21 23.11
C TRP A 79 7.30 -3.47 22.27
N MET A 80 6.75 -3.50 21.05
CA MET A 80 7.02 -4.57 20.08
C MET A 80 8.50 -4.60 19.73
N LYS A 81 9.08 -3.44 19.43
CA LYS A 81 10.49 -3.30 19.04
C LYS A 81 11.43 -3.83 20.10
N GLU A 82 11.20 -3.54 21.37
CA GLU A 82 12.04 -4.05 22.47
C GLU A 82 12.13 -5.58 22.46
N ILE A 83 11.01 -6.28 22.28
CA ILE A 83 11.00 -7.75 22.22
C ILE A 83 11.57 -8.27 20.89
N CYS A 84 11.24 -7.64 19.77
CA CYS A 84 11.79 -8.03 18.47
C CYS A 84 13.32 -7.86 18.41
N ASP A 85 13.87 -6.79 18.98
CA ASP A 85 15.31 -6.53 19.04
C ASP A 85 16.04 -7.62 19.86
N GLU A 86 15.44 -8.15 20.94
CA GLU A 86 15.96 -9.29 21.70
C GLU A 86 16.09 -10.57 20.85
N HIS A 87 15.24 -10.72 19.82
CA HIS A 87 15.21 -11.87 18.93
C HIS A 87 15.93 -11.62 17.58
N GLY A 88 16.42 -10.40 17.33
CA GLY A 88 16.98 -10.02 16.03
C GLY A 88 15.92 -9.92 14.91
N GLU A 89 14.67 -9.62 15.27
CA GLU A 89 13.54 -9.47 14.37
C GLU A 89 13.19 -7.99 14.15
N LEU A 90 12.45 -7.69 13.08
CA LEU A 90 11.93 -6.34 12.83
C LEU A 90 10.43 -6.28 13.17
N PRO A 91 9.99 -5.37 14.05
CA PRO A 91 8.58 -5.21 14.36
C PRO A 91 7.82 -4.57 13.19
N MET A 92 6.57 -4.96 13.01
CA MET A 92 5.63 -4.30 12.08
C MET A 92 4.29 -4.06 12.75
N LEU A 93 3.78 -2.83 12.65
CA LEU A 93 2.50 -2.43 13.23
C LEU A 93 1.56 -1.95 12.12
N TRP A 94 0.43 -2.59 11.87
CA TRP A 94 -0.46 -2.21 10.78
C TRP A 94 -1.47 -1.14 11.26
N GLY A 95 -1.24 0.14 10.95
CA GLY A 95 -2.02 1.30 11.43
C GLY A 95 -2.76 2.06 10.32
N ARG A 96 -3.90 2.72 10.62
CA ARG A 96 -4.63 3.56 9.62
C ARG A 96 -4.44 5.04 9.84
N SER A 97 -4.32 5.45 11.09
CA SER A 97 -4.29 6.85 11.49
C SER A 97 -2.93 7.24 12.00
N GLY A 98 -2.66 8.54 11.93
CA GLY A 98 -1.36 9.05 12.32
C GLY A 98 -1.31 10.56 12.45
N TYR A 99 -0.11 11.01 12.81
CA TYR A 99 0.27 12.40 12.98
C TYR A 99 1.67 12.61 12.39
N VAL A 100 2.18 13.84 12.45
CA VAL A 100 3.60 14.08 12.19
C VAL A 100 4.44 13.15 13.09
N GLY A 101 5.36 12.41 12.47
CA GLY A 101 6.15 11.36 13.12
C GLY A 101 5.68 9.94 12.81
N SER A 102 4.45 9.72 12.35
CA SER A 102 3.96 8.37 12.01
C SER A 102 4.74 7.68 10.88
N HIS A 103 5.44 8.44 10.03
CA HIS A 103 6.33 7.87 9.00
C HIS A 103 7.47 7.01 9.58
N THR A 104 7.79 7.14 10.88
CA THR A 104 8.79 6.29 11.55
C THR A 104 8.24 4.94 12.00
N ILE A 105 6.95 4.67 11.80
CA ILE A 105 6.27 3.46 12.26
C ILE A 105 5.71 2.74 11.01
N PRO A 106 6.35 1.65 10.54
CA PRO A 106 5.75 0.78 9.53
C PRO A 106 4.56 0.06 10.17
N ALA A 107 3.41 -0.04 9.53
CA ALA A 107 2.94 0.21 8.16
C ALA A 107 1.58 0.95 8.20
N ALA A 108 1.19 1.59 7.08
CA ALA A 108 -0.09 2.29 6.93
C ALA A 108 -1.05 1.61 5.93
N TRP A 109 -2.36 1.68 6.17
CA TRP A 109 -3.37 1.31 5.16
C TRP A 109 -4.45 2.37 4.96
N ALA A 110 -5.10 2.33 3.79
CA ALA A 110 -6.08 3.32 3.33
C ALA A 110 -7.41 3.40 4.12
N GLY A 111 -7.61 2.55 5.13
CA GLY A 111 -8.90 2.41 5.81
C GLY A 111 -9.90 1.56 5.01
N ASP A 112 -11.18 1.76 5.34
CA ASP A 112 -12.30 0.97 4.84
C ASP A 112 -12.76 1.48 3.46
N SER A 113 -12.17 0.95 2.39
CA SER A 113 -12.45 1.41 1.02
C SER A 113 -13.57 0.62 0.32
N SER A 114 -14.28 1.27 -0.61
CA SER A 114 -15.18 0.59 -1.54
C SER A 114 -14.42 -0.38 -2.45
N SER A 115 -15.13 -1.40 -2.95
CA SER A 115 -14.63 -2.35 -3.94
C SER A 115 -14.82 -1.86 -5.39
N ASP A 116 -15.57 -0.77 -5.59
CA ASP A 116 -15.87 -0.19 -6.90
C ASP A 116 -14.60 0.38 -7.56
N LYS A 117 -14.39 0.02 -8.84
CA LYS A 117 -13.27 0.50 -9.67
C LYS A 117 -13.17 2.02 -9.72
N ALA A 118 -14.29 2.74 -9.75
CA ALA A 118 -14.30 4.20 -9.77
C ALA A 118 -13.64 4.79 -8.51
N SER A 119 -13.87 4.15 -7.36
CA SER A 119 -13.33 4.57 -6.06
C SER A 119 -11.83 4.28 -5.90
N HIS A 120 -11.27 3.33 -6.64
CA HIS A 120 -9.84 3.03 -6.58
C HIS A 120 -8.96 4.22 -7.01
N SER A 121 -9.47 5.13 -7.85
CA SER A 121 -8.76 6.35 -8.22
C SER A 121 -8.49 7.25 -7.01
N ALA A 122 -9.47 7.38 -6.11
CA ALA A 122 -9.33 8.11 -4.85
C ALA A 122 -8.36 7.41 -3.89
N ILE A 123 -8.36 6.07 -3.86
CA ILE A 123 -7.40 5.28 -3.08
C ILE A 123 -5.97 5.55 -3.56
N LEU A 124 -5.72 5.51 -4.88
CA LEU A 124 -4.40 5.82 -5.43
C LEU A 124 -3.97 7.24 -5.03
N GLN A 125 -4.85 8.23 -5.20
CA GLN A 125 -4.54 9.62 -4.83
C GLN A 125 -4.23 9.78 -3.33
N ALA A 126 -4.94 9.07 -2.46
CA ALA A 126 -4.63 9.01 -1.03
C ALA A 126 -3.23 8.44 -0.78
N GLY A 127 -2.87 7.33 -1.44
CA GLY A 127 -1.54 6.73 -1.35
C GLY A 127 -0.43 7.67 -1.83
N LEU A 128 -0.65 8.39 -2.92
CA LEU A 128 0.28 9.40 -3.44
C LEU A 128 0.45 10.57 -2.47
N GLY A 129 -0.63 11.03 -1.83
CA GLY A 129 -0.57 12.03 -0.76
C GLY A 129 0.18 11.54 0.47
N MET A 130 -0.04 10.29 0.87
CA MET A 130 0.66 9.66 2.00
C MET A 130 2.16 9.51 1.73
N ALA A 131 2.53 9.10 0.52
CA ALA A 131 3.92 9.01 0.08
C ALA A 131 4.62 10.38 0.14
N MET A 132 3.99 11.45 -0.35
CA MET A 132 4.49 12.83 -0.25
C MET A 132 4.56 13.33 1.20
N SER A 133 3.79 12.73 2.10
CA SER A 133 3.80 13.01 3.54
C SER A 133 4.83 12.17 4.31
N GLY A 134 5.67 11.40 3.60
CA GLY A 134 6.75 10.57 4.16
C GLY A 134 6.33 9.13 4.52
N VAL A 135 5.07 8.76 4.35
CA VAL A 135 4.57 7.42 4.67
C VAL A 135 4.74 6.51 3.45
N SER A 136 5.90 5.85 3.39
CA SER A 136 6.30 5.04 2.23
C SER A 136 5.71 3.63 2.23
N PHE A 137 5.58 3.02 3.42
CA PHE A 137 4.99 1.68 3.58
C PHE A 137 3.47 1.80 3.70
N TRP A 138 2.83 1.97 2.54
CA TRP A 138 1.39 2.16 2.43
C TRP A 138 0.73 1.09 1.54
N GLY A 139 -0.52 0.77 1.82
CA GLY A 139 -1.35 -0.10 0.98
C GLY A 139 -2.84 0.09 1.25
N TYR A 140 -3.65 -0.79 0.70
CA TYR A 140 -5.09 -0.82 0.91
C TYR A 140 -5.61 -2.25 0.88
N ASP A 141 -6.90 -2.40 1.16
CA ASP A 141 -7.58 -3.68 1.20
C ASP A 141 -7.86 -4.18 -0.23
N LEU A 142 -7.10 -5.21 -0.66
CA LEU A 142 -7.23 -5.75 -2.01
C LEU A 142 -8.62 -6.36 -2.23
N GLY A 143 -9.29 -5.93 -3.30
CA GLY A 143 -10.69 -6.26 -3.56
C GLY A 143 -11.68 -5.38 -2.81
N GLY A 144 -11.23 -4.33 -2.12
CA GLY A 144 -12.03 -3.38 -1.35
C GLY A 144 -12.54 -3.94 -0.01
N PHE A 145 -12.66 -3.09 1.00
CA PHE A 145 -13.19 -3.50 2.30
C PHE A 145 -14.67 -3.85 2.25
N TYR A 146 -15.48 -3.04 1.56
CA TYR A 146 -16.91 -3.24 1.45
C TYR A 146 -17.41 -3.15 0.00
N ASN A 147 -18.48 -3.88 -0.28
CA ASN A 147 -19.30 -3.71 -1.47
C ASN A 147 -20.76 -3.79 -1.02
N THR A 148 -21.58 -2.85 -1.48
CA THR A 148 -22.97 -2.74 -1.07
C THR A 148 -23.86 -3.05 -2.26
N GLY A 149 -24.66 -4.12 -2.14
CA GLY A 149 -25.64 -4.50 -3.14
C GLY A 149 -26.77 -3.47 -3.27
N TYR A 150 -27.61 -3.64 -4.29
CA TYR A 150 -28.68 -2.70 -4.62
C TYR A 150 -29.67 -2.42 -3.47
N ILE A 151 -29.88 -3.40 -2.58
CA ILE A 151 -30.78 -3.28 -1.42
C ILE A 151 -30.06 -2.86 -0.12
N GLY A 152 -28.78 -2.50 -0.19
CA GLY A 152 -27.99 -2.07 0.97
C GLY A 152 -27.30 -3.21 1.73
N ASN A 153 -27.36 -4.45 1.24
CA ASN A 153 -26.71 -5.60 1.86
C ASN A 153 -25.21 -5.67 1.51
N GLU A 154 -24.43 -6.29 2.38
CA GLU A 154 -23.02 -6.58 2.10
C GLU A 154 -22.90 -7.71 1.09
N GLU A 155 -22.16 -7.47 0.01
CA GLU A 155 -21.93 -8.44 -1.06
C GLU A 155 -20.44 -8.60 -1.35
N ARG A 156 -20.10 -9.63 -2.14
CA ARG A 156 -18.78 -9.69 -2.76
C ARG A 156 -18.77 -8.72 -3.96
N PRO A 157 -17.66 -8.05 -4.27
CA PRO A 157 -17.52 -7.38 -5.55
C PRO A 157 -17.70 -8.37 -6.69
N ASN A 158 -18.11 -7.87 -7.86
CA ASN A 158 -18.03 -8.66 -9.08
C ASN A 158 -16.56 -8.96 -9.41
N ILE A 159 -16.34 -9.95 -10.28
CA ILE A 159 -15.00 -10.44 -10.61
C ILE A 159 -14.12 -9.37 -11.27
N GLU A 160 -14.72 -8.48 -12.05
CA GLU A 160 -14.03 -7.41 -12.77
C GLU A 160 -13.46 -6.39 -11.77
N ASP A 161 -14.27 -5.95 -10.81
CA ASP A 161 -13.87 -5.01 -9.76
C ASP A 161 -12.82 -5.61 -8.83
N TYR A 162 -13.04 -6.87 -8.44
CA TYR A 162 -12.08 -7.64 -7.66
C TYR A 162 -10.71 -7.72 -8.33
N LEU A 163 -10.66 -8.15 -9.59
CA LEU A 163 -9.40 -8.31 -10.33
C LEU A 163 -8.69 -6.99 -10.56
N SER A 164 -9.43 -5.92 -10.90
CA SER A 164 -8.85 -4.58 -11.05
C SER A 164 -8.23 -4.09 -9.73
N SER A 165 -8.94 -4.28 -8.62
CA SER A 165 -8.45 -3.97 -7.28
C SER A 165 -7.19 -4.76 -6.94
N VAL A 166 -7.18 -6.08 -7.15
CA VAL A 166 -6.03 -6.91 -6.81
C VAL A 166 -4.84 -6.58 -7.71
N GLN A 167 -5.07 -6.38 -9.01
CA GLN A 167 -4.01 -6.05 -9.95
C GLN A 167 -3.31 -4.74 -9.55
N MET A 168 -4.05 -3.66 -9.24
CA MET A 168 -3.46 -2.41 -8.77
C MET A 168 -2.66 -2.58 -7.48
N GLY A 169 -3.24 -3.26 -6.49
CA GLY A 169 -2.64 -3.29 -5.15
C GLY A 169 -1.45 -4.25 -5.03
N LEU A 170 -1.26 -5.16 -5.98
CA LEU A 170 -0.02 -5.93 -6.11
C LEU A 170 1.16 -5.12 -6.66
N TRP A 171 0.93 -3.89 -7.14
CA TRP A 171 1.98 -2.92 -7.49
C TRP A 171 2.20 -1.83 -6.43
N MET A 172 1.49 -1.90 -5.30
CA MET A 172 1.67 -0.98 -4.16
C MET A 172 2.80 -1.43 -3.23
N PRO A 173 3.32 -0.55 -2.34
CA PRO A 173 4.35 -0.92 -1.38
C PRO A 173 3.93 -2.10 -0.50
N LEU A 174 2.68 -2.10 -0.02
CA LEU A 174 2.09 -3.17 0.77
C LEU A 174 0.84 -3.75 0.09
N SER A 175 0.63 -5.05 0.25
CA SER A 175 -0.48 -5.78 -0.38
C SER A 175 -1.13 -6.73 0.63
N ARG A 176 -2.43 -6.55 0.89
CA ARG A 176 -3.19 -7.40 1.83
C ARG A 176 -4.64 -7.50 1.40
N ALA A 177 -5.13 -8.72 1.19
CA ALA A 177 -6.55 -8.97 0.95
C ALA A 177 -7.34 -8.85 2.27
N HIS A 178 -8.41 -8.06 2.28
CA HIS A 178 -9.29 -7.89 3.44
C HIS A 178 -10.62 -7.27 3.05
N GLY A 179 -11.68 -7.66 3.75
CA GLY A 179 -12.97 -7.05 3.58
C GLY A 179 -14.01 -7.72 4.46
N LYS A 180 -15.23 -7.16 4.43
CA LYS A 180 -16.38 -7.68 5.16
C LYS A 180 -16.92 -8.99 4.59
N THR A 181 -16.68 -9.23 3.30
CA THR A 181 -16.90 -10.52 2.63
C THR A 181 -15.55 -11.09 2.17
N PRO A 182 -15.44 -12.40 1.84
CA PRO A 182 -14.17 -13.02 1.49
C PRO A 182 -13.43 -12.30 0.34
N ARG A 183 -12.10 -12.25 0.39
CA ARG A 183 -11.22 -11.57 -0.59
C ARG A 183 -10.13 -12.46 -1.15
N GLU A 184 -10.12 -13.71 -0.75
CA GLU A 184 -9.21 -14.71 -1.23
C GLU A 184 -9.61 -15.14 -2.65
N PRO A 185 -8.66 -15.30 -3.58
CA PRO A 185 -8.99 -15.41 -5.01
C PRO A 185 -9.78 -16.67 -5.37
N TRP A 186 -9.68 -17.75 -4.58
CA TRP A 186 -10.50 -18.96 -4.76
C TRP A 186 -12.00 -18.73 -4.49
N GLN A 187 -12.38 -17.59 -3.93
CA GLN A 187 -13.79 -17.20 -3.71
C GLN A 187 -14.42 -16.56 -4.95
N TYR A 188 -13.63 -16.31 -6.01
CA TYR A 188 -14.02 -15.63 -7.25
C TYR A 188 -13.85 -16.51 -8.50
N GLY A 189 -13.71 -17.83 -8.32
CA GLY A 189 -13.63 -18.80 -9.40
C GLY A 189 -12.24 -18.96 -10.04
N ASP A 190 -12.15 -19.89 -10.99
CA ASP A 190 -10.87 -20.36 -11.54
C ASP A 190 -10.09 -19.27 -12.29
N MET A 191 -10.79 -18.38 -13.00
CA MET A 191 -10.15 -17.25 -13.68
C MET A 191 -9.44 -16.35 -12.67
N ALA A 192 -10.11 -15.98 -11.57
CA ALA A 192 -9.52 -15.12 -10.57
C ALA A 192 -8.36 -15.79 -9.85
N LEU A 193 -8.50 -17.07 -9.48
CA LEU A 193 -7.42 -17.85 -8.91
C LEU A 193 -6.18 -17.89 -9.81
N LYS A 194 -6.38 -18.12 -11.11
CA LYS A 194 -5.29 -18.18 -12.10
C LYS A 194 -4.57 -16.84 -12.24
N GLU A 195 -5.29 -15.75 -12.48
CA GLU A 195 -4.68 -14.43 -12.72
C GLU A 195 -4.02 -13.88 -11.45
N VAL A 196 -4.69 -13.98 -10.29
CA VAL A 196 -4.12 -13.52 -9.03
C VAL A 196 -2.88 -14.34 -8.65
N LYS A 197 -2.87 -15.66 -8.87
CA LYS A 197 -1.66 -16.48 -8.65
C LYS A 197 -0.50 -16.01 -9.54
N LYS A 198 -0.76 -15.72 -10.82
CA LYS A 198 0.25 -15.17 -11.76
C LYS A 198 0.83 -13.85 -11.23
N TRP A 199 -0.02 -12.91 -10.82
CA TRP A 199 0.43 -11.61 -10.32
C TRP A 199 1.15 -11.69 -8.97
N ILE A 200 0.68 -12.52 -8.04
CA ILE A 200 1.34 -12.75 -6.76
C ILE A 200 2.74 -13.33 -6.99
N ASN A 201 2.88 -14.33 -7.88
CA ASN A 201 4.19 -14.86 -8.23
C ASN A 201 5.10 -13.77 -8.82
N PHE A 202 4.59 -12.94 -9.73
CA PHE A 202 5.38 -11.83 -10.27
C PHE A 202 5.81 -10.83 -9.19
N ARG A 203 4.89 -10.43 -8.30
CA ARG A 203 5.22 -9.54 -7.17
C ARG A 203 6.29 -10.15 -6.28
N HIS A 204 6.20 -11.43 -5.95
CA HIS A 204 7.22 -12.10 -5.15
C HIS A 204 8.57 -12.11 -5.86
N ARG A 205 8.59 -12.34 -7.18
CA ARG A 205 9.81 -12.21 -7.97
C ARG A 205 10.36 -10.80 -7.96
N LEU A 206 9.51 -9.77 -7.92
CA LEU A 206 9.89 -8.35 -7.85
C LEU A 206 10.42 -7.93 -6.47
N VAL A 207 10.38 -8.79 -5.46
CA VAL A 207 10.81 -8.44 -4.09
C VAL A 207 12.23 -7.87 -4.00
N PRO A 208 13.24 -8.31 -4.77
CA PRO A 208 14.55 -7.66 -4.75
C PRO A 208 14.50 -6.17 -5.11
N TYR A 209 13.69 -5.81 -6.12
CA TYR A 209 13.45 -4.42 -6.48
C TYR A 209 12.60 -3.67 -5.45
N LEU A 210 11.52 -4.28 -4.94
CA LEU A 210 10.71 -3.67 -3.89
C LEU A 210 11.53 -3.41 -2.61
N TYR A 211 12.40 -4.34 -2.24
CA TYR A 211 13.30 -4.18 -1.09
C TYR A 211 14.34 -3.09 -1.33
N HIS A 212 14.91 -3.00 -2.54
CA HIS A 212 15.78 -1.88 -2.90
C HIS A 212 15.08 -0.53 -2.72
N THR A 213 13.85 -0.38 -3.22
CA THR A 213 13.07 0.86 -3.05
C THR A 213 12.69 1.13 -1.59
N ALA A 214 12.43 0.09 -0.79
CA ALA A 214 12.24 0.22 0.65
C ALA A 214 13.52 0.72 1.37
N CYS A 215 14.70 0.24 0.97
CA CYS A 215 15.98 0.72 1.49
C CYS A 215 16.21 2.19 1.13
N GLN A 216 15.93 2.60 -0.11
CA GLN A 216 16.01 4.01 -0.51
C GLN A 216 15.11 4.89 0.38
N SER A 217 13.89 4.41 0.64
CA SER A 217 12.96 5.10 1.53
C SER A 217 13.47 5.23 2.95
N HIS A 218 14.02 4.16 3.53
CA HIS A 218 14.61 4.21 4.86
C HIS A 218 15.81 5.16 4.95
N GLN A 219 16.69 5.16 3.95
CA GLN A 219 17.96 5.89 3.99
C GLN A 219 17.82 7.37 3.61
N SER A 220 16.90 7.70 2.70
CA SER A 220 16.82 9.04 2.07
C SER A 220 15.45 9.69 2.15
N GLY A 221 14.42 8.98 2.65
CA GLY A 221 13.05 9.48 2.71
C GLY A 221 12.31 9.46 1.36
N ILE A 222 12.93 8.99 0.28
CA ILE A 222 12.28 8.87 -1.03
C ILE A 222 11.26 7.71 -0.97
N PRO A 223 9.95 7.95 -1.16
CA PRO A 223 8.94 6.91 -1.00
C PRO A 223 9.03 5.85 -2.11
N MET A 224 8.52 4.65 -1.82
CA MET A 224 8.49 3.54 -2.77
C MET A 224 7.59 3.85 -3.98
N ILE A 225 6.40 4.42 -3.74
CA ILE A 225 5.56 5.00 -4.79
C ILE A 225 5.80 6.51 -4.85
N ARG A 226 6.10 7.03 -6.04
CA ARG A 226 6.47 8.42 -6.25
C ARG A 226 5.50 9.06 -7.23
N PRO A 227 4.76 10.11 -6.82
CA PRO A 227 3.96 10.88 -7.75
C PRO A 227 4.84 11.44 -8.87
N LEU A 228 4.33 11.56 -10.10
CA LEU A 228 5.14 12.03 -11.22
C LEU A 228 5.68 13.45 -11.00
N VAL A 229 4.94 14.29 -10.27
CA VAL A 229 5.41 15.63 -9.83
C VAL A 229 6.69 15.59 -8.98
N MET A 230 6.90 14.51 -8.22
CA MET A 230 8.11 14.34 -7.39
C MET A 230 9.31 13.96 -8.25
N GLU A 231 9.13 13.04 -9.21
CA GLU A 231 10.20 12.52 -10.06
C GLU A 231 10.56 13.50 -11.20
N TYR A 232 9.56 14.21 -11.73
CA TYR A 232 9.69 15.15 -12.85
C TYR A 232 9.20 16.57 -12.47
N PRO A 233 9.82 17.23 -11.48
CA PRO A 233 9.31 18.50 -10.92
C PRO A 233 9.36 19.70 -11.89
N LYS A 234 10.13 19.58 -12.98
CA LYS A 234 10.23 20.61 -14.03
C LYS A 234 9.21 20.42 -15.15
N ASP A 235 8.59 19.25 -15.23
CA ASP A 235 7.62 18.92 -16.26
C ASP A 235 6.22 19.42 -15.83
N PRO A 236 5.61 20.35 -16.58
CA PRO A 236 4.31 20.90 -16.24
C PRO A 236 3.16 19.88 -16.39
N ILE A 237 3.31 18.88 -17.25
CA ILE A 237 2.29 17.84 -17.44
C ILE A 237 2.37 16.82 -16.31
N ALA A 238 3.59 16.41 -15.91
CA ALA A 238 3.79 15.52 -14.75
C ALA A 238 3.16 16.07 -13.46
N LYS A 239 3.10 17.40 -13.30
CA LYS A 239 2.45 18.06 -12.15
C LYS A 239 0.96 17.82 -12.04
N THR A 240 0.29 17.55 -13.15
CA THR A 240 -1.16 17.34 -13.19
C THR A 240 -1.53 15.86 -13.17
N GLN A 241 -0.55 14.95 -13.23
CA GLN A 241 -0.79 13.51 -13.21
C GLN A 241 -0.95 13.00 -11.78
N ASN A 242 -2.13 12.48 -11.46
CA ASN A 242 -2.49 11.89 -10.17
C ASN A 242 -3.08 10.47 -10.28
N LEU A 243 -3.12 9.92 -11.49
CA LEU A 243 -3.65 8.59 -11.81
C LEU A 243 -2.57 7.60 -12.30
N SER A 244 -1.31 8.03 -12.28
CA SER A 244 -0.13 7.22 -12.55
C SER A 244 1.00 7.61 -11.59
N TYR A 245 1.95 6.71 -11.39
CA TYR A 245 3.04 6.90 -10.45
C TYR A 245 4.26 6.09 -10.84
N MET A 246 5.42 6.49 -10.33
CA MET A 246 6.61 5.64 -10.37
C MET A 246 6.61 4.70 -9.16
N LEU A 247 6.85 3.42 -9.38
CA LEU A 247 7.25 2.48 -8.34
C LEU A 247 8.78 2.37 -8.39
N GLY A 248 9.46 2.93 -7.40
CA GLY A 248 10.91 3.17 -7.45
C GLY A 248 11.29 4.17 -8.53
N ASP A 249 12.46 3.99 -9.13
CA ASP A 249 13.00 4.85 -10.20
C ASP A 249 12.79 4.26 -11.61
N ALA A 250 12.40 2.99 -11.71
CA ALA A 250 12.42 2.25 -12.97
C ALA A 250 11.05 1.94 -13.58
N LEU A 251 9.97 1.93 -12.81
CA LEU A 251 8.67 1.45 -13.27
C LEU A 251 7.60 2.55 -13.17
N LEU A 252 6.96 2.89 -14.29
CA LEU A 252 5.75 3.72 -14.31
C LEU A 252 4.52 2.80 -14.31
N ILE A 253 3.62 3.00 -13.35
CA ILE A 253 2.39 2.23 -13.17
C ILE A 253 1.20 3.12 -13.47
N SER A 254 0.25 2.63 -14.28
CA SER A 254 -0.99 3.34 -14.62
C SER A 254 -2.20 2.40 -14.55
N PRO A 255 -2.97 2.42 -13.46
CA PRO A 255 -4.25 1.74 -13.37
C PRO A 255 -5.32 2.38 -14.26
N GLY A 256 -6.18 1.55 -14.86
CA GLY A 256 -7.26 1.95 -15.75
C GLY A 256 -8.52 2.44 -15.04
N PHE A 257 -8.79 1.95 -13.84
CA PHE A 257 -10.03 2.20 -13.07
C PHE A 257 -11.29 1.74 -13.84
N ASP A 258 -12.30 2.58 -13.92
CA ASP A 258 -13.56 2.42 -14.65
C ASP A 258 -13.52 3.00 -16.07
N ARG A 259 -12.33 3.41 -16.55
CA ARG A 259 -12.16 3.98 -17.90
C ARG A 259 -12.01 2.86 -18.92
N ASP A 260 -12.84 2.87 -19.95
CA ASP A 260 -12.70 1.95 -21.09
C ASP A 260 -11.50 2.34 -21.97
N GLU A 261 -11.30 3.64 -22.18
CA GLU A 261 -10.16 4.21 -22.88
C GLU A 261 -9.63 5.46 -22.17
N TYR A 262 -8.33 5.74 -22.26
CA TYR A 262 -7.73 6.94 -21.70
C TYR A 262 -6.38 7.29 -22.31
N GLU A 263 -6.01 8.56 -22.22
CA GLU A 263 -4.67 9.04 -22.58
C GLU A 263 -3.73 8.92 -21.38
N LEU A 264 -2.64 8.18 -21.54
CA LEU A 264 -1.60 7.97 -20.54
C LEU A 264 -0.39 8.85 -20.85
N TYR A 265 -0.03 9.74 -19.93
CA TYR A 265 1.18 10.55 -20.07
C TYR A 265 2.45 9.77 -19.70
N LEU A 266 3.41 9.73 -20.63
CA LEU A 266 4.76 9.23 -20.38
C LEU A 266 5.72 10.43 -20.24
N PRO A 267 6.38 10.61 -19.08
CA PRO A 267 7.35 11.69 -18.87
C PRO A 267 8.60 11.56 -19.75
N GLU A 268 9.52 12.53 -19.67
CA GLU A 268 10.82 12.49 -20.36
C GLU A 268 11.57 11.16 -20.19
N GLY A 269 12.04 10.61 -21.31
CA GLY A 269 12.77 9.35 -21.39
C GLY A 269 12.23 8.44 -22.49
N ARG A 270 12.68 7.18 -22.52
CA ARG A 270 12.10 6.11 -23.33
C ARG A 270 11.49 5.08 -22.41
N TRP A 271 10.35 4.55 -22.80
CA TRP A 271 9.53 3.68 -21.96
C TRP A 271 9.17 2.41 -22.72
N GLN A 272 9.40 1.26 -22.12
CA GLN A 272 9.02 -0.04 -22.69
C GLN A 272 7.86 -0.62 -21.87
N ASP A 273 6.75 -0.95 -22.53
CA ASP A 273 5.68 -1.73 -21.89
C ASP A 273 6.23 -3.12 -21.53
N ILE A 274 6.11 -3.53 -20.26
CA ILE A 274 6.74 -4.77 -19.80
C ILE A 274 6.07 -6.03 -20.35
N GLU A 275 4.82 -5.94 -20.79
CA GLU A 275 4.06 -7.04 -21.36
C GLU A 275 4.22 -7.09 -22.89
N SER A 276 3.88 -6.00 -23.60
CA SER A 276 3.91 -5.97 -25.07
C SER A 276 5.32 -5.80 -25.64
N LYS A 277 6.27 -5.30 -24.84
CA LYS A 277 7.64 -4.93 -25.23
C LYS A 277 7.75 -3.78 -26.21
N GLU A 278 6.62 -3.14 -26.56
CA GLU A 278 6.61 -1.93 -27.37
C GLU A 278 7.31 -0.78 -26.64
N VAL A 279 7.98 0.07 -27.43
CA VAL A 279 8.77 1.18 -26.91
C VAL A 279 8.17 2.50 -27.37
N TYR A 280 8.04 3.42 -26.42
CA TYR A 280 7.45 4.72 -26.58
C TYR A 280 8.47 5.80 -26.22
N GLU A 281 8.49 6.88 -27.02
CA GLU A 281 9.21 8.10 -26.65
C GLU A 281 8.40 8.87 -25.61
N GLY A 282 9.09 9.45 -24.64
CA GLY A 282 8.48 10.22 -23.55
C GLY A 282 8.04 11.62 -23.98
N MET A 283 7.54 12.38 -23.01
CA MET A 283 6.87 13.68 -23.22
C MET A 283 5.69 13.58 -24.20
N THR A 284 5.00 12.44 -24.21
CA THR A 284 3.84 12.18 -25.07
C THR A 284 2.71 11.57 -24.28
N PHE A 285 1.52 11.60 -24.88
CA PHE A 285 0.40 10.76 -24.47
C PHE A 285 0.34 9.51 -25.35
N VAL A 286 0.00 8.39 -24.73
CA VAL A 286 -0.27 7.11 -25.37
C VAL A 286 -1.74 6.77 -25.13
N HIS A 287 -2.46 6.49 -26.20
CA HIS A 287 -3.84 6.04 -26.13
C HIS A 287 -3.90 4.60 -25.60
N ILE A 288 -4.66 4.37 -24.53
CA ILE A 288 -4.82 3.06 -23.90
C ILE A 288 -6.28 2.65 -23.97
N GLU A 289 -6.52 1.44 -24.50
CA GLU A 289 -7.79 0.73 -24.39
C GLU A 289 -7.68 -0.35 -23.29
N ASN A 290 -8.66 -0.36 -22.39
CA ASN A 290 -8.86 -1.43 -21.42
C ASN A 290 -9.88 -2.44 -21.95
N LYS A 291 -9.57 -3.72 -21.79
CA LYS A 291 -10.47 -4.82 -22.12
C LYS A 291 -10.84 -5.55 -20.84
N ALA A 292 -12.02 -6.16 -20.81
CA ALA A 292 -12.45 -7.01 -19.71
C ALA A 292 -11.46 -8.16 -19.49
N PHE A 293 -11.29 -8.61 -18.25
CA PHE A 293 -10.41 -9.74 -17.94
C PHE A 293 -10.89 -11.03 -18.61
N ALA A 294 -12.21 -11.17 -18.78
CA ALA A 294 -12.82 -12.28 -19.52
C ALA A 294 -12.34 -12.38 -20.98
N ASP A 295 -11.95 -11.26 -21.59
CA ASP A 295 -11.44 -11.18 -22.96
C ASP A 295 -9.91 -11.19 -23.03
N GLY A 296 -9.24 -11.56 -21.93
CA GLY A 296 -7.78 -11.53 -21.80
C GLY A 296 -7.20 -10.12 -21.64
N GLY A 297 -8.03 -9.15 -21.25
CA GLY A 297 -7.62 -7.78 -20.98
C GLY A 297 -6.89 -7.60 -19.65
N THR A 298 -6.50 -6.35 -19.41
CA THR A 298 -5.88 -5.90 -18.16
C THR A 298 -6.39 -4.50 -17.83
N SER A 299 -6.48 -4.19 -16.54
CA SER A 299 -6.83 -2.86 -16.06
C SER A 299 -5.62 -2.06 -15.59
N LEU A 300 -4.39 -2.45 -15.95
CA LEU A 300 -3.18 -1.80 -15.46
C LEU A 300 -2.05 -1.89 -16.48
N ARG A 301 -1.40 -0.76 -16.77
CA ARG A 301 -0.21 -0.69 -17.62
C ARG A 301 1.03 -0.46 -16.78
N VAL A 302 2.13 -1.12 -17.16
CA VAL A 302 3.45 -0.95 -16.53
C VAL A 302 4.50 -0.73 -17.59
N PHE A 303 5.25 0.35 -17.44
CA PHE A 303 6.35 0.71 -18.32
C PHE A 303 7.67 0.70 -17.57
N GLN A 304 8.68 0.07 -18.14
CA GLN A 304 10.06 0.17 -17.69
C GLN A 304 10.75 1.37 -18.36
N LYS A 305 11.44 2.18 -17.56
CA LYS A 305 12.27 3.30 -18.03
C LYS A 305 13.57 2.78 -18.65
N GLU A 306 13.99 3.37 -19.77
CA GLU A 306 15.28 3.06 -20.39
C GLU A 306 16.45 3.33 -19.44
N GLY A 307 17.51 2.52 -19.56
CA GLY A 307 18.72 2.60 -18.75
C GLY A 307 18.60 1.90 -17.40
N THR A 308 17.49 1.21 -17.14
CA THR A 308 17.25 0.51 -15.87
C THR A 308 17.47 -0.99 -15.97
N SER A 309 17.87 -1.57 -14.85
CA SER A 309 18.02 -3.01 -14.64
C SER A 309 17.29 -3.39 -13.37
N ILE A 310 16.19 -4.13 -13.49
CA ILE A 310 15.31 -4.47 -12.38
C ILE A 310 15.65 -5.89 -11.92
N PRO A 311 16.18 -6.08 -10.69
CA PRO A 311 16.45 -7.39 -10.16
C PRO A 311 15.16 -8.11 -9.80
N LEU A 312 15.05 -9.37 -10.23
CA LEU A 312 13.96 -10.27 -9.93
C LEU A 312 14.52 -11.57 -9.37
N PHE A 313 13.78 -12.29 -8.54
CA PHE A 313 14.11 -13.70 -8.31
C PHE A 313 13.98 -14.50 -9.61
N ALA A 314 14.97 -15.35 -9.87
CA ALA A 314 14.98 -16.26 -11.01
C ALA A 314 13.87 -17.33 -10.90
N GLN A 315 13.55 -17.76 -9.68
CA GLN A 315 12.46 -18.70 -9.41
C GLN A 315 11.11 -18.14 -9.89
N LYS A 316 10.35 -18.92 -10.67
CA LYS A 316 9.08 -18.46 -11.25
C LYS A 316 7.89 -18.55 -10.29
N GLU A 317 7.90 -19.52 -9.39
CA GLU A 317 6.90 -19.65 -8.32
C GLU A 317 7.58 -19.45 -6.97
N VAL A 318 7.23 -18.38 -6.28
CA VAL A 318 7.82 -18.03 -4.98
C VAL A 318 6.72 -18.09 -3.94
N LEU A 319 6.64 -19.21 -3.22
CA LEU A 319 5.63 -19.42 -2.17
C LEU A 319 5.92 -18.61 -0.91
N HIS A 320 7.20 -18.38 -0.63
CA HIS A 320 7.69 -17.64 0.52
C HIS A 320 9.00 -16.95 0.15
N VAL A 321 9.13 -15.67 0.48
CA VAL A 321 10.40 -14.95 0.31
C VAL A 321 11.32 -15.35 1.47
N PRO A 322 12.48 -15.99 1.22
CA PRO A 322 13.38 -16.37 2.29
C PRO A 322 13.88 -15.13 3.05
N ALA A 323 13.90 -15.20 4.37
CA ALA A 323 14.48 -14.17 5.24
C ALA A 323 16.03 -14.18 5.24
N GLN A 324 16.65 -14.89 4.29
CA GLN A 324 18.10 -15.00 4.15
C GLN A 324 18.61 -14.00 3.11
N LEU A 325 19.90 -13.65 3.19
CA LEU A 325 20.57 -12.83 2.18
C LEU A 325 20.49 -13.54 0.82
N TRP A 326 20.07 -12.80 -0.22
CA TRP A 326 20.01 -13.30 -1.59
C TRP A 326 21.36 -13.17 -2.26
N LYS A 327 21.75 -14.19 -3.02
CA LYS A 327 22.97 -14.18 -3.82
C LYS A 327 22.65 -13.73 -5.24
N GLN A 328 23.68 -13.32 -5.96
CA GLN A 328 23.53 -12.92 -7.37
C GLN A 328 22.97 -14.07 -8.24
N GLU A 329 23.30 -15.33 -7.93
CA GLU A 329 22.80 -16.52 -8.63
C GLU A 329 21.29 -16.75 -8.44
N ASP A 330 20.68 -16.17 -7.41
CA ASP A 330 19.24 -16.26 -7.16
C ASP A 330 18.44 -15.25 -8.02
N LEU A 331 19.14 -14.36 -8.73
CA LEU A 331 18.56 -13.20 -9.41
C LEU A 331 18.64 -13.32 -10.93
N GLU A 332 17.56 -12.90 -11.60
CA GLU A 332 17.57 -12.50 -13.01
C GLU A 332 17.30 -10.99 -13.12
N PHE A 333 17.64 -10.39 -14.26
CA PHE A 333 17.50 -8.95 -14.46
C PHE A 333 16.62 -8.64 -15.66
N MET A 334 15.55 -7.89 -15.42
CA MET A 334 14.74 -7.30 -16.48
C MET A 334 15.38 -5.98 -16.90
N THR A 335 15.96 -5.95 -18.11
CA THR A 335 16.76 -4.83 -18.60
C THR A 335 16.10 -4.16 -19.79
N PHE A 336 16.14 -2.82 -19.80
CA PHE A 336 15.84 -2.03 -20.98
C PHE A 336 17.01 -1.07 -21.19
N GLN A 337 17.99 -1.51 -21.98
CA GLN A 337 19.21 -0.75 -22.20
C GLN A 337 19.03 0.31 -23.28
N LYS A 338 19.76 1.41 -23.10
CA LYS A 338 20.03 2.37 -24.16
C LYS A 338 20.74 1.61 -25.27
N LYS A 339 20.18 1.56 -26.47
CA LYS A 339 21.01 1.18 -27.63
C LYS A 339 22.16 2.19 -27.66
N ASP A 340 23.39 1.72 -27.60
CA ASP A 340 24.54 2.58 -27.82
C ASP A 340 24.27 3.38 -29.09
N VAL A 341 24.30 4.70 -28.96
CA VAL A 341 24.19 5.59 -30.10
C VAL A 341 25.51 5.42 -30.84
N ASP A 342 25.45 4.80 -32.02
CA ASP A 342 26.59 4.67 -32.94
C ASP A 342 27.27 6.03 -33.22
#